data_AF-A0A9E0USC0-F1
#
_entry.id   AF-A0A9E0USC0-F1
#
_cell.length_a   1.000
_cell.length_b   1.000
_cell.length_c   1.000
_cell.angle_alpha   90.00
_cell.angle_beta   90.00
_cell.angle_gamma   90.00
#
_symmetry.space_group_name_H-M   'P 1'
#
loop_
_entity.id
_entity.type
_entity.pdbx_description
1 polymer ?
#
loop_
_entity_poly.entity_id
_entity_poly.type
_entity_poly.pdbx_seq_one_letter_code
_entity_poly.pdbx_strand_id
1 'polypeptide(L)'
;MFNMNVKMKFIELKSMGMPMYKIANELGVHRVTIMRWNRELAPYILIAKEDMINEMLFENGCMKLNRIEKISKFLQFITACWKSQGKIKNSTFQAYSIKSQNLHVCL
;
A
#
# COMPACT_ATOMS: atom_id res chain seq x y z
N MET A 1 1.25 9.14 34.83
CA MET A 1 0.65 8.79 33.52
C MET A 1 1.26 9.72 32.48
N PHE A 2 2.02 9.22 31.51
CA PHE A 2 2.48 10.06 30.41
C PHE A 2 1.29 10.45 29.54
N ASN A 3 1.24 11.72 29.13
CA ASN A 3 0.17 12.29 28.32
C ASN A 3 0.05 11.53 26.99
N MET A 4 -1.19 11.21 26.57
CA MET A 4 -1.49 10.51 25.32
C MET A 4 -0.80 11.17 24.12
N ASN A 5 -0.73 12.51 24.15
CA ASN A 5 -0.09 13.33 23.11
C ASN A 5 1.40 12.99 22.91
N VAL A 6 2.12 12.67 23.99
CA VAL A 6 3.55 12.32 23.92
C VAL A 6 3.74 10.94 23.28
N LYS A 7 2.84 10.01 23.57
CA LYS A 7 2.85 8.67 22.96
C LYS A 7 2.48 8.72 21.47
N MET A 8 1.52 9.56 21.09
CA MET A 8 1.18 9.78 19.68
C MET A 8 2.36 10.37 18.91
N LYS A 9 2.99 11.42 19.45
CA LYS A 9 4.20 12.01 18.85
C LYS A 9 5.36 11.02 18.76
N PHE A 10 5.50 10.12 19.74
CA PHE A 10 6.46 9.02 19.66
C PHE A 10 6.17 8.07 18.48
N ILE A 11 4.91 7.70 18.25
CA ILE A 11 4.50 6.83 17.14
C ILE A 11 4.83 7.49 15.80
N GLU A 12 4.50 8.77 15.63
CA GLU A 12 4.80 9.55 14.42
C GLU A 12 6.30 9.64 14.13
N LEU A 13 7.10 10.05 15.12
CA LEU A 13 8.55 10.14 14.94
C LEU A 13 9.18 8.77 14.64
N LYS A 14 8.60 7.71 15.21
CA LYS A 14 9.08 6.35 14.99
C LYS A 14 8.65 5.78 13.65
N SER A 15 7.47 6.11 13.14
CA SER A 15 7.02 5.70 11.81
C SER A 15 7.87 6.35 10.71
N MET A 16 8.28 7.61 10.90
CA MET A 16 9.26 8.32 10.06
C MET A 16 10.67 7.71 10.06
N GLY A 17 10.95 6.72 10.91
CA GLY A 17 12.24 6.03 10.97
C GLY A 17 13.29 6.73 11.83
N MET A 18 12.91 7.70 12.67
CA MET A 18 13.87 8.36 13.55
C MET A 18 14.47 7.38 14.59
N PRO A 19 15.78 7.47 14.87
CA PRO A 19 16.41 6.59 15.85
C PRO A 19 16.00 6.96 17.29
N MET A 20 15.89 5.95 18.15
CA MET A 20 15.33 6.08 19.51
C MET A 20 16.06 7.10 20.39
N TYR A 21 17.37 7.27 20.21
CA TYR A 21 18.14 8.23 21.00
C TYR A 21 17.76 9.68 20.68
N LYS A 22 17.43 10.00 19.42
CA LYS A 22 16.96 11.34 19.04
C LYS A 22 15.57 11.60 19.58
N ILE A 23 14.68 10.62 19.46
CA ILE A 23 13.30 10.72 19.96
C ILE A 23 13.28 10.90 21.48
N ALA A 24 14.14 10.18 22.21
CA ALA A 24 14.27 10.33 23.66
C ALA A 24 14.69 11.74 24.07
N ASN A 25 15.63 12.34 23.35
CA ASN A 25 16.08 13.71 23.59
C ASN A 25 15.00 14.74 23.24
N GLU A 26 14.27 14.54 22.14
CA GLU A 26 13.22 15.46 21.68
C GLU A 26 11.98 15.44 22.59
N LEU A 27 11.61 14.26 23.09
CA LEU A 27 10.47 14.12 24.00
C LEU A 27 10.84 14.34 25.48
N GLY A 28 12.13 14.43 25.80
CA GLY A 28 12.62 14.53 27.18
C GLY A 28 12.33 13.28 28.02
N VAL A 29 12.28 12.10 27.38
CA VAL A 29 11.88 10.83 28.01
C VAL A 29 13.08 9.91 28.17
N HIS A 30 13.17 9.23 29.32
CA HIS A 30 14.26 8.29 29.59
C HIS A 30 14.26 7.10 28.59
N ARG A 31 15.46 6.64 28.20
CA ARG A 31 15.62 5.57 27.18
C ARG A 31 14.86 4.28 27.51
N VAL A 32 14.81 3.91 28.79
CA VAL A 32 14.08 2.72 29.27
C VAL A 32 12.58 2.84 29.00
N THR A 33 12.01 4.03 29.16
CA THR A 33 10.59 4.30 28.90
C THR A 33 10.29 4.21 27.40
N ILE A 34 11.17 4.76 26.55
CA ILE A 34 11.06 4.64 25.08
C ILE A 34 11.13 3.18 24.63
N MET A 35 12.04 2.38 25.21
CA MET A 35 12.14 0.94 24.93
C MET A 35 10.86 0.20 25.27
N ARG A 36 10.24 0.54 26.41
CA ARG A 36 8.96 -0.03 26.83
C ARG A 36 7.83 0.36 25.86
N TRP A 37 7.73 1.64 25.52
CA TRP A 37 6.73 2.13 24.56
C TRP A 37 6.88 1.51 23.18
N ASN A 38 8.11 1.26 22.73
CA ASN A 38 8.33 0.60 21.45
C ASN A 38 7.73 -0.81 21.40
N ARG A 39 7.70 -1.54 22.52
CA ARG A 39 7.04 -2.85 22.59
C ARG A 39 5.53 -2.72 22.70
N GLU A 40 5.05 -1.82 23.57
CA GLU A 40 3.62 -1.61 23.81
C GLU A 40 2.89 -1.03 22.59
N LEU A 41 3.54 -0.13 21.85
CA LEU A 41 2.97 0.60 20.72
C LEU A 41 3.41 0.05 19.36
N ALA A 42 4.10 -1.09 19.34
CA ALA A 42 4.51 -1.78 18.11
C ALA A 42 3.40 -1.91 17.04
N PRO A 43 2.16 -2.34 17.37
CA PRO A 43 1.11 -2.45 16.36
C PRO A 43 0.72 -1.09 15.76
N TYR A 44 0.64 -0.04 16.58
CA TYR A 44 0.30 1.30 16.11
C TYR A 44 1.41 1.92 15.25
N ILE A 45 2.68 1.63 15.58
CA ILE A 45 3.82 2.05 14.75
C ILE A 45 3.78 1.37 13.38
N LEU A 46 3.37 0.10 13.31
CA LEU A 46 3.23 -0.62 12.05
C LEU A 46 2.13 -0.01 11.18
N ILE A 47 0.96 0.26 11.76
CA ILE A 47 -0.16 0.90 11.05
C ILE A 47 0.27 2.27 10.51
N ALA A 48 0.85 3.12 11.37
CA ALA A 48 1.32 4.45 10.96
C ALA A 48 2.40 4.41 9.87
N LYS A 49 3.24 3.35 9.83
CA LYS A 49 4.20 3.14 8.74
C LYS A 49 3.53 2.74 7.44
N GLU A 50 2.54 1.86 7.52
CA GLU A 50 1.78 1.41 6.37
C GLU A 50 1.02 2.58 5.74
N ASP A 51 0.35 3.39 6.56
CA ASP A 51 -0.37 4.59 6.11
C ASP A 51 0.56 5.57 5.39
N MET A 52 1.72 5.85 5.97
CA MET A 52 2.73 6.71 5.37
C MET A 52 3.25 6.16 4.03
N ILE A 53 3.48 4.84 3.94
CA ILE A 53 3.89 4.20 2.68
C ILE A 53 2.78 4.28 1.64
N ASN A 54 1.53 4.04 2.05
CA ASN A 54 0.37 4.10 1.15
C ASN A 54 0.17 5.52 0.60
N GLU A 55 0.34 6.54 1.43
CA GLU A 55 0.30 7.95 1.01
C GLU A 55 1.42 8.25 -0.02
N MET A 56 2.65 7.84 0.26
CA MET A 56 3.75 7.98 -0.71
C MET A 56 3.49 7.24 -2.03
N LEU A 57 2.94 6.03 -1.98
CA LEU A 57 2.61 5.25 -3.18
C LEU A 57 1.47 5.89 -3.98
N PHE A 58 0.52 6.51 -3.27
CA PHE A 58 -0.57 7.27 -3.87
C PHE A 58 -0.04 8.52 -4.59
N GLU A 59 0.79 9.33 -3.93
CA GLU A 59 1.40 10.54 -4.51
C GLU A 59 2.24 10.22 -5.76
N ASN A 60 3.01 9.12 -5.73
CA ASN A 60 3.83 8.69 -6.86
C ASN A 60 3.02 8.03 -7.99
N GLY A 61 1.70 7.91 -7.84
CA GLY A 61 0.84 7.24 -8.82
C GLY A 61 1.16 5.74 -9.00
N CYS A 62 1.95 5.17 -8.09
CA CYS A 62 2.46 3.79 -8.11
C CYS A 62 1.47 2.79 -7.49
N MET A 63 0.23 3.21 -7.26
CA MET A 63 -0.84 2.34 -6.79
C MET A 63 -1.01 1.15 -7.73
N LYS A 64 -1.21 -0.04 -7.14
CA LYS A 64 -1.43 -1.29 -7.89
C LYS A 64 -2.51 -1.11 -8.96
N LEU A 65 -3.58 -0.38 -8.64
CA LEU A 65 -4.68 -0.09 -9.56
C LEU A 65 -4.22 0.70 -10.80
N ASN A 66 -3.47 1.79 -10.63
CA ASN A 66 -2.95 2.58 -11.75
C ASN A 66 -2.04 1.76 -12.66
N ARG A 67 -1.21 0.90 -12.07
CA ARG A 67 -0.34 -0.01 -12.83
C ARG A 67 -1.16 -1.05 -13.61
N ILE A 68 -2.17 -1.65 -12.97
CA ILE A 68 -3.08 -2.61 -13.59
C ILE A 68 -3.86 -1.96 -14.74
N GLU A 69 -4.35 -0.73 -14.57
CA GLU A 69 -5.09 0.00 -15.59
C GLU A 69 -4.21 0.29 -16.82
N LYS A 70 -2.97 0.75 -16.62
CA LYS A 70 -2.00 0.98 -17.70
C LYS A 70 -1.70 -0.32 -18.46
N ILE A 71 -1.49 -1.43 -17.76
CA ILE A 71 -1.25 -2.74 -18.38
C ILE A 71 -2.49 -3.22 -19.15
N SER A 72 -3.69 -3.05 -18.59
CA SER A 72 -4.95 -3.40 -19.24
C SER A 72 -5.14 -2.66 -20.55
N LYS A 73 -4.95 -1.33 -20.56
CA LYS A 73 -4.99 -0.51 -21.78
C LYS A 73 -3.97 -0.97 -22.82
N PHE A 74 -2.77 -1.34 -22.39
CA PHE A 74 -1.73 -1.85 -23.30
C PHE A 74 -2.09 -3.21 -23.90
N LEU A 75 -2.67 -4.13 -23.12
CA LEU A 75 -3.17 -5.42 -23.61
C LEU A 75 -4.33 -5.24 -24.59
N GLN A 76 -5.25 -4.30 -24.34
CA GLN A 76 -6.32 -3.95 -25.27
C GLN A 76 -5.76 -3.44 -26.60
N PHE A 77 -4.73 -2.60 -26.56
CA PHE A 77 -4.06 -2.12 -27.77
C PHE A 77 -3.40 -3.27 -28.57
N ILE A 78 -2.65 -4.16 -27.91
CA ILE A 78 -2.02 -5.31 -28.56
C ILE A 78 -3.08 -6.21 -29.18
N THR A 79 -4.13 -6.55 -28.45
CA THR A 79 -5.21 -7.42 -28.96
C THR A 79 -5.94 -6.81 -30.15
N ALA A 80 -6.19 -5.49 -30.15
CA ALA A 80 -6.76 -4.79 -31.30
C ALA A 80 -5.81 -4.83 -32.51
N CYS A 81 -4.52 -4.59 -32.28
CA CYS A 81 -3.50 -4.64 -33.32
C CYS A 81 -3.38 -6.05 -33.94
N TRP A 82 -3.41 -7.10 -33.12
CA TRP A 82 -3.36 -8.49 -33.57
C TRP A 82 -4.63 -8.94 -34.30
N LYS A 83 -5.81 -8.42 -33.92
CA LYS A 83 -7.06 -8.60 -34.68
C LYS A 83 -6.98 -7.96 -36.07
N SER A 84 -6.42 -6.76 -36.17
CA SER A 84 -6.27 -6.05 -37.46
C SER A 84 -5.31 -6.76 -38.44
N GLN A 85 -4.32 -7.50 -37.91
CA GLN A 85 -3.38 -8.29 -38.71
C GLN A 85 -3.91 -9.68 -39.11
N GLY A 86 -5.18 -10.00 -38.81
CA GLY A 86 -5.81 -11.27 -39.20
C GLY A 86 -5.26 -12.52 -38.50
N LYS A 87 -4.45 -12.36 -37.45
CA LYS A 87 -3.76 -13.48 -36.76
C LYS A 87 -4.59 -14.16 -35.65
N ILE A 88 -5.75 -13.61 -35.27
CA ILE A 88 -6.61 -14.16 -34.22
C ILE A 88 -7.95 -14.60 -34.83
N LYS A 89 -8.24 -15.91 -34.79
CA LYS A 89 -9.56 -16.47 -35.13
C LYS A 89 -10.50 -16.29 -33.92
N ASN A 90 -11.74 -15.85 -34.17
CA ASN A 90 -12.75 -15.45 -33.17
C ASN A 90 -13.18 -16.54 -32.15
N SER A 91 -12.71 -17.78 -32.26
CA SER A 91 -13.21 -18.90 -31.46
C SER A 91 -12.65 -18.99 -30.03
N THR A 92 -11.53 -18.34 -29.70
CA THR A 92 -10.90 -18.47 -28.38
C THR A 92 -11.26 -17.37 -27.38
N PHE A 93 -11.85 -16.25 -27.82
CA PHE A 93 -12.19 -15.13 -26.92
C PHE A 93 -13.55 -15.28 -26.21
N GLN A 94 -14.49 -16.07 -26.76
CA GLN A 94 -15.77 -16.35 -26.10
C GLN A 94 -15.61 -17.12 -24.78
N ALA A 95 -14.51 -17.88 -24.60
CA ALA A 95 -14.25 -18.64 -23.38
C ALA A 95 -13.84 -17.77 -22.17
N TYR A 96 -13.26 -16.58 -22.39
CA TYR A 96 -12.81 -15.71 -21.29
C TYR A 96 -13.88 -14.71 -20.83
N SER A 97 -14.77 -14.27 -21.72
CA SER A 97 -15.88 -13.37 -21.34
C SER A 97 -16.87 -14.04 -20.37
N ILE A 98 -17.14 -15.33 -20.58
CA ILE A 98 -18.10 -16.11 -19.77
C ILE A 98 -17.55 -16.38 -18.35
N LYS A 99 -16.22 -16.50 -18.17
CA LYS A 99 -15.63 -16.70 -16.84
C LYS A 99 -15.61 -15.44 -15.97
N SER A 100 -15.59 -14.23 -16.55
CA SER A 100 -15.59 -12.99 -15.76
C SER A 100 -16.98 -12.63 -15.21
N GLN A 101 -18.05 -13.03 -15.89
CA GLN A 101 -19.43 -12.79 -15.40
C GLN A 101 -19.81 -13.74 -14.26
N ASN A 102 -19.22 -14.94 -14.19
CA ASN A 102 -19.48 -15.90 -13.12
C ASN A 102 -18.71 -15.63 -11.82
N LEU A 103 -17.74 -14.70 -11.80
CA LEU A 103 -17.10 -14.30 -10.53
C LEU A 103 -17.92 -13.27 -9.75
N HIS A 104 -18.94 -12.65 -10.36
CA HIS A 104 -19.77 -11.64 -9.72
C HIS A 104 -20.98 -12.23 -8.95
N VAL A 105 -21.13 -13.57 -8.91
CA VAL A 105 -22.25 -14.27 -8.26
C VAL A 105 -21.81 -15.05 -6.99
N CYS A 106 -20.52 -15.00 -6.64
CA CYS A 106 -20.01 -15.58 -5.39
C CYS A 106 -19.17 -14.57 -4.60
N LEU A 107 -19.80 -13.46 -4.20
CA LEU A 107 -19.45 -12.65 -3.04
C LEU A 107 -20.74 -12.11 -2.42
#